data_AF-A0A3M7KWQ3-F1
#
_entry.id   AF-A0A3M7KWQ3-F1
#
_cell.length_a   1.000
_cell.length_b   1.000
_cell.length_c   1.000
_cell.angle_alpha   90.00
_cell.angle_beta   90.00
_cell.angle_gamma   90.00
#
_symmetry.space_group_name_H-M   'P 1'
#
loop_
_entity.id
_entity.type
_entity.pdbx_description
1 polymer ?
#
loop_
_entity_poly.entity_id
_entity_poly.type
_entity_poly.pdbx_seq_one_letter_code
_entity_poly.pdbx_strand_id
1 'polypeptide(L)'
;CEVVQLPARGTLDVFAHQIPEVLRALLHTIIFHRALGLVRPQEVDSQLFDLTWVQCGDPSVERRIEDKIAQFTAWVEKNPSKRGQVCLSFYEKRQKAAWFGSQEQRLYWEQWYINLSTKESASLSEQDSVQQRQLQASLEECIHSILRTVNDRRDAIPPVVSSAAVTFPFDITISGEGGSVFSLDVVKRMLLTTNPPSALVARLAAKLSPKLLEAEFLALGEEDAAAVAAAAAAGGFSAATGCMERNRYSDVLPFDDHRIRLRREPSPGGAGAVSDPLYINASPLEGAPGDVPWHLTLAQAPLRSTREHFWQMVFECQHTHVVSLTNPVENGVIKSSTYLAEEAGWKRRFGGMAVKTEGVSEAHAKLWLRRLSLRGGVGPLPRPVWHWHYAAWPDHGVPASPEALLRLAGELAPVQTPILAHCSAGIGRSGVFAVLLVAVRRAEAALSGARPASAEDLADLRGLVAACRAQRAGCVQTLAQYAFVHTALKRWAGERLGEAEDQGA
;
A
#
# COMPACT_ATOMS: atom_id res chain seq x y z
N CYS A 1 12.07 -12.91 -8.07
CA CYS A 1 11.67 -13.19 -9.45
C CYS A 1 12.87 -12.87 -10.34
N GLU A 2 13.49 -13.89 -10.93
CA GLU A 2 14.53 -13.73 -11.93
C GLU A 2 13.95 -13.36 -13.29
N VAL A 3 14.66 -12.52 -14.04
CA VAL A 3 14.21 -12.05 -15.35
C VAL A 3 15.30 -12.30 -16.38
N VAL A 4 14.93 -12.96 -17.48
CA VAL A 4 15.80 -13.30 -18.61
C VAL A 4 15.19 -12.74 -19.89
N GLN A 5 16.02 -12.14 -20.75
CA GLN A 5 15.64 -11.57 -22.03
C GLN A 5 16.26 -12.39 -23.16
N LEU A 6 15.46 -12.71 -24.18
CA LEU A 6 15.85 -13.45 -25.37
C LEU A 6 15.45 -12.65 -26.63
N PRO A 7 16.41 -12.23 -27.47
CA PRO A 7 17.86 -12.31 -27.24
C PRO A 7 18.28 -11.38 -26.09
N ALA A 8 19.49 -11.58 -25.55
CA ALA A 8 20.00 -10.79 -24.42
C ALA A 8 20.05 -9.28 -24.73
N ARG A 9 20.14 -8.91 -26.02
CA ARG A 9 20.02 -7.53 -26.51
C ARG A 9 19.23 -7.54 -27.82
N GLY A 10 18.29 -6.61 -27.99
CA GLY A 10 17.55 -6.43 -29.23
C GLY A 10 16.32 -7.34 -29.36
N THR A 11 16.05 -7.80 -30.58
CA THR A 11 14.89 -8.61 -30.97
C THR A 11 15.31 -9.69 -31.95
N LEU A 12 14.59 -10.82 -31.97
CA LEU A 12 14.65 -11.77 -33.07
C LEU A 12 13.82 -11.22 -34.23
N ASP A 13 14.49 -10.95 -35.34
CA ASP A 13 13.83 -10.50 -36.56
C ASP A 13 13.25 -11.71 -37.31
N VAL A 14 11.92 -11.77 -37.43
CA VAL A 14 11.20 -12.94 -37.96
C VAL A 14 10.19 -12.53 -39.03
N PHE A 15 9.99 -13.39 -40.04
CA PHE A 15 8.84 -13.30 -40.92
C PHE A 15 7.61 -13.91 -40.23
N ALA A 16 6.40 -13.44 -40.60
CA ALA A 16 5.16 -13.88 -39.97
C ALA A 16 4.98 -15.42 -39.95
N HIS A 17 5.34 -16.09 -41.04
CA HIS A 17 5.25 -17.56 -41.16
C HIS A 17 6.27 -18.31 -40.28
N GLN A 18 7.34 -17.66 -39.83
CA GLN A 18 8.40 -18.28 -39.01
C GLN A 18 8.11 -18.18 -37.50
N ILE A 19 7.21 -17.28 -37.10
CA ILE A 19 6.88 -17.01 -35.69
C ILE A 19 6.49 -18.27 -34.92
N PRO A 20 5.59 -19.14 -35.43
CA PRO A 20 5.18 -20.33 -34.67
C PRO A 20 6.36 -21.23 -34.35
N GLU A 21 7.25 -21.43 -35.33
CA GLU A 21 8.39 -22.33 -35.20
C GLU A 21 9.44 -21.80 -34.22
N VAL A 22 9.76 -20.50 -34.31
CA VAL A 22 10.69 -19.83 -33.39
C VAL A 22 10.17 -19.89 -31.95
N LEU A 23 8.88 -19.60 -31.74
CA LEU A 23 8.29 -19.64 -30.41
C LEU A 23 8.20 -21.05 -29.85
N ARG A 24 7.88 -22.07 -30.67
CA ARG A 24 7.91 -23.48 -30.25
C ARG A 24 9.29 -23.87 -29.75
N ALA A 25 10.32 -23.63 -30.56
CA ALA A 25 11.70 -23.99 -30.23
C ALA A 25 12.12 -23.38 -28.88
N LEU A 26 11.86 -22.09 -28.66
CA LEU A 26 12.26 -21.40 -27.42
C LEU A 26 11.42 -21.82 -26.21
N LEU A 27 10.08 -21.81 -26.32
CA LEU A 27 9.19 -22.11 -25.19
C LEU A 27 9.32 -23.56 -24.73
N HIS A 28 9.35 -24.51 -25.66
CA HIS A 28 9.55 -25.92 -25.31
C HIS A 28 10.92 -26.17 -24.70
N THR A 29 11.98 -25.54 -25.24
CA THR A 29 13.32 -25.66 -24.64
C THR A 29 13.33 -25.16 -23.20
N ILE A 30 12.76 -23.98 -22.92
CA ILE A 30 12.73 -23.44 -21.54
C ILE A 30 11.92 -24.36 -20.61
N ILE A 31 10.72 -24.79 -21.03
CA ILE A 31 9.83 -25.60 -20.20
C ILE A 31 10.41 -26.99 -19.95
N PHE A 32 10.99 -27.64 -20.97
CA PHE A 32 11.64 -28.95 -20.82
C PHE A 32 12.77 -28.90 -19.78
N HIS A 33 13.58 -27.85 -19.81
CA HIS A 33 14.68 -27.67 -18.87
C HIS A 33 14.26 -27.24 -17.45
N ARG A 34 12.97 -26.90 -17.26
CA ARG A 34 12.33 -26.66 -15.96
C ARG A 34 11.28 -27.72 -15.62
N ALA A 35 11.24 -28.82 -16.36
CA ALA A 35 10.33 -29.92 -16.12
C ALA A 35 10.70 -30.66 -14.83
N LEU A 36 9.68 -31.24 -14.20
CA LEU A 36 9.75 -31.95 -12.93
C LEU A 36 9.45 -33.43 -13.16
N GLY A 37 10.22 -34.30 -12.51
CA GLY A 37 9.94 -35.75 -12.47
C GLY A 37 10.28 -36.51 -13.75
N LEU A 38 9.52 -37.58 -14.02
CA LEU A 38 9.72 -38.47 -15.17
C LEU A 38 9.08 -37.86 -16.43
N VAL A 39 9.88 -37.12 -17.19
CA VAL A 39 9.48 -36.58 -18.49
C VAL A 39 9.63 -37.68 -19.56
N ARG A 40 8.73 -37.70 -20.56
CA ARG A 40 8.92 -38.49 -21.79
C ARG A 40 9.41 -37.56 -22.90
N PRO A 41 10.73 -37.32 -22.98
CA PRO A 41 11.27 -36.42 -23.99
C PRO A 41 10.87 -36.88 -25.38
N GLN A 42 10.36 -35.95 -26.17
CA GLN A 42 10.12 -36.14 -27.60
C GLN A 42 10.97 -35.14 -28.37
N GLU A 43 11.82 -35.67 -29.24
CA GLU A 43 12.58 -34.86 -30.19
C GLU A 43 11.65 -34.42 -31.33
N VAL A 44 11.71 -33.13 -31.65
CA VAL A 44 10.94 -32.52 -32.73
C VAL A 44 11.91 -31.75 -33.61
N ASP A 45 12.03 -32.22 -34.85
CA ASP A 45 12.82 -31.55 -35.88
C ASP A 45 12.05 -30.35 -36.43
N SER A 46 12.73 -29.22 -36.53
CA SER A 46 12.13 -28.01 -37.09
C SER A 46 11.83 -28.19 -38.57
N GLN A 47 10.68 -27.67 -38.99
CA GLN A 47 10.29 -27.63 -40.40
C GLN A 47 10.97 -26.50 -41.19
N LEU A 48 11.52 -25.49 -40.49
CA LEU A 48 12.05 -24.27 -41.11
C LEU A 48 13.55 -24.05 -40.88
N PHE A 49 14.14 -24.70 -39.88
CA PHE A 49 15.53 -24.49 -39.48
C PHE A 49 16.23 -25.83 -39.32
N ASP A 50 17.56 -25.86 -39.47
CA ASP A 50 18.35 -27.06 -39.17
C ASP A 50 18.60 -27.16 -37.65
N LEU A 51 17.53 -27.39 -36.90
CA LEU A 51 17.55 -27.53 -35.45
C LEU A 51 16.50 -28.52 -34.97
N THR A 52 16.80 -29.18 -33.86
CA THR A 52 15.90 -30.08 -33.15
C THR A 52 15.70 -29.54 -31.73
N TRP A 53 14.45 -29.41 -31.29
CA TRP A 53 14.15 -29.11 -29.89
C TRP A 53 13.49 -30.30 -29.22
N VAL A 54 13.49 -30.30 -27.89
CA VAL A 54 12.88 -31.36 -27.09
C VAL A 54 11.62 -30.82 -26.41
N GLN A 55 10.55 -31.61 -26.43
CA GLN A 55 9.30 -31.33 -25.74
C GLN A 55 9.09 -32.32 -24.58
N CYS A 56 8.25 -31.96 -23.62
CA CYS A 56 7.98 -32.80 -22.44
C CYS A 56 7.16 -34.06 -22.74
N GLY A 57 6.57 -34.18 -23.95
CA GLY A 57 5.66 -35.26 -24.33
C GLY A 57 4.36 -35.26 -23.52
N ASP A 58 3.96 -34.09 -23.00
CA ASP A 58 2.72 -33.89 -22.25
C ASP A 58 1.74 -33.06 -23.11
N PRO A 59 0.63 -33.66 -23.58
CA PRO A 59 -0.33 -32.98 -24.45
C PRO A 59 -0.95 -31.71 -23.84
N SER A 60 -1.03 -31.60 -22.51
CA SER A 60 -1.59 -30.42 -21.85
C SER A 60 -0.64 -29.22 -21.91
N VAL A 61 0.67 -29.47 -21.82
CA VAL A 61 1.71 -28.45 -21.96
C VAL A 61 1.77 -27.98 -23.41
N GLU A 62 1.80 -28.92 -24.35
CA GLU A 62 1.81 -28.66 -25.79
C GLU A 62 0.63 -27.79 -26.21
N ARG A 63 -0.59 -28.16 -25.80
CA ARG A 63 -1.79 -27.38 -26.13
C ARG A 63 -1.74 -25.95 -25.61
N ARG A 64 -1.25 -25.72 -24.37
CA ARG A 64 -1.14 -24.37 -23.80
C ARG A 64 -0.14 -23.50 -24.55
N ILE A 65 0.96 -24.08 -25.04
CA ILE A 65 1.96 -23.38 -25.85
C ILE A 65 1.35 -23.02 -27.21
N GLU A 66 0.74 -23.98 -27.90
CA GLU A 66 0.11 -23.75 -29.22
C GLU A 66 -1.00 -22.70 -29.16
N ASP A 67 -1.88 -22.74 -28.16
CA ASP A 67 -2.96 -21.75 -27.99
C ASP A 67 -2.40 -20.32 -27.87
N LYS A 68 -1.27 -20.16 -27.17
CA LYS A 68 -0.62 -18.86 -26.98
C LYS A 68 0.18 -18.41 -28.19
N ILE A 69 0.82 -19.33 -28.90
CA ILE A 69 1.45 -19.04 -30.18
C ILE A 69 0.41 -18.57 -31.20
N ALA A 70 -0.73 -19.25 -31.30
CA ALA A 70 -1.82 -18.85 -32.18
C ALA A 70 -2.35 -17.44 -31.86
N GLN A 71 -2.52 -17.12 -30.57
CA GLN A 71 -2.89 -15.77 -30.11
C GLN A 71 -1.85 -14.71 -30.53
N PHE A 72 -0.56 -15.01 -30.39
CA PHE A 72 0.51 -14.09 -30.76
C PHE A 72 0.59 -13.87 -32.27
N THR A 73 0.50 -14.95 -33.07
CA THR A 73 0.49 -14.87 -34.53
C THR A 73 -0.69 -14.05 -35.04
N ALA A 74 -1.90 -14.28 -34.53
CA ALA A 74 -3.08 -13.48 -34.86
C ALA A 74 -2.93 -12.01 -34.44
N TRP A 75 -2.22 -11.73 -33.35
CA TRP A 75 -1.92 -10.36 -32.94
C TRP A 75 -0.93 -9.70 -33.92
N VAL A 76 0.11 -10.41 -34.35
CA VAL A 76 1.09 -9.92 -35.34
C VAL A 76 0.44 -9.62 -36.69
N GLU A 77 -0.46 -10.48 -37.17
CA GLU A 77 -1.21 -10.26 -38.42
C GLU A 77 -1.99 -8.94 -38.39
N LYS A 78 -2.57 -8.60 -37.23
CA LYS A 78 -3.29 -7.33 -37.00
C LYS A 78 -2.35 -6.13 -36.78
N ASN A 79 -1.07 -6.37 -36.52
CA ASN A 79 -0.08 -5.36 -36.15
C ASN A 79 1.23 -5.55 -36.93
N PRO A 80 1.18 -5.45 -38.28
CA PRO A 80 2.37 -5.60 -39.09
C PRO A 80 3.43 -4.56 -38.70
N SER A 81 4.70 -4.97 -38.71
CA SER A 81 5.85 -4.10 -38.44
C SER A 81 5.95 -3.56 -37.00
N LYS A 82 5.14 -4.09 -36.06
CA LYS A 82 5.31 -3.84 -34.62
C LYS A 82 6.20 -4.90 -33.96
N ARG A 83 7.00 -4.46 -32.99
CA ARG A 83 7.70 -5.36 -32.07
C ARG A 83 6.69 -6.02 -31.13
N GLY A 84 6.77 -7.34 -31.02
CA GLY A 84 5.98 -8.14 -30.10
C GLY A 84 6.87 -8.74 -29.02
N GLN A 85 6.30 -9.02 -27.86
CA GLN A 85 6.99 -9.72 -26.79
C GLN A 85 6.10 -10.84 -26.23
N VAL A 86 6.69 -12.02 -26.06
CA VAL A 86 6.07 -13.17 -25.39
C VAL A 86 6.81 -13.40 -24.08
N CYS A 87 6.10 -13.52 -22.96
CA CYS A 87 6.69 -13.76 -21.65
C CYS A 87 6.21 -15.09 -21.06
N LEU A 88 7.15 -16.01 -20.82
CA LEU A 88 6.91 -17.27 -20.08
C LEU A 88 7.30 -17.06 -18.61
N SER A 89 6.37 -17.28 -17.68
CA SER A 89 6.57 -17.05 -16.25
C SER A 89 6.31 -18.30 -15.43
N PHE A 90 7.26 -18.71 -14.58
CA PHE A 90 7.09 -19.78 -13.61
C PHE A 90 6.72 -19.23 -12.22
N TYR A 91 5.84 -19.93 -11.51
CA TYR A 91 5.36 -19.50 -10.19
C TYR A 91 5.15 -20.66 -9.21
N GLU A 92 5.23 -20.35 -7.92
CA GLU A 92 4.72 -21.23 -6.87
C GLU A 92 3.28 -20.86 -6.54
N LYS A 93 2.44 -21.86 -6.28
CA LYS A 93 1.13 -21.68 -5.66
C LYS A 93 1.30 -21.77 -4.15
N ARG A 94 1.11 -20.66 -3.44
CA ARG A 94 1.10 -20.66 -1.97
C ARG A 94 -0.30 -20.39 -1.46
N GLN A 95 -0.76 -21.27 -0.57
CA GLN A 95 -1.96 -21.01 0.19
C GLN A 95 -1.63 -19.97 1.25
N LYS A 96 -2.17 -18.77 1.09
CA LYS A 96 -2.07 -17.70 2.08
C LYS A 96 -3.37 -17.68 2.87
N ALA A 97 -3.26 -17.77 4.19
CA ALA A 97 -4.39 -17.55 5.08
C ALA A 97 -4.86 -16.10 4.89
N ALA A 98 -6.05 -15.95 4.32
CA ALA A 98 -6.73 -14.68 4.14
C ALA A 98 -7.87 -14.57 5.18
N TRP A 99 -8.44 -13.38 5.32
CA TRP A 99 -9.44 -13.10 6.35
C TRP A 99 -10.77 -13.87 6.16
N PHE A 100 -11.03 -14.39 4.96
CA PHE A 100 -12.11 -15.33 4.66
C PHE A 100 -11.59 -16.49 3.80
N GLY A 101 -10.95 -17.47 4.43
CA GLY A 101 -10.49 -18.71 3.78
C GLY A 101 -9.02 -18.72 3.38
N SER A 102 -8.61 -19.77 2.65
CA SER A 102 -7.28 -19.89 2.08
C SER A 102 -7.34 -19.51 0.60
N GLN A 103 -6.55 -18.53 0.18
CA GLN A 103 -6.43 -18.17 -1.23
C GLN A 103 -5.08 -18.60 -1.79
N GLU A 104 -5.12 -19.08 -3.04
CA GLU A 104 -3.95 -19.54 -3.77
C GLU A 104 -3.23 -18.35 -4.41
N GLN A 105 -2.16 -17.88 -3.77
CA GLN A 105 -1.29 -16.83 -4.28
C GLN A 105 -0.25 -17.40 -5.24
N ARG A 106 -0.08 -16.78 -6.42
CA ARG A 106 1.01 -17.11 -7.36
C ARG A 106 2.24 -16.26 -7.08
N LEU A 107 3.34 -16.88 -6.68
CA LEU A 107 4.63 -16.21 -6.47
C LEU A 107 5.56 -16.52 -7.63
N TYR A 108 5.72 -15.57 -8.55
CA TYR A 108 6.60 -15.71 -9.70
C TYR A 108 8.07 -15.69 -9.26
N TRP A 109 8.81 -16.72 -9.67
CA TRP A 109 10.22 -16.87 -9.32
C TRP A 109 11.15 -16.78 -10.53
N GLU A 110 10.68 -17.02 -11.76
CA GLU A 110 11.48 -16.88 -12.99
C GLU A 110 10.60 -16.45 -14.19
N GLN A 111 11.10 -15.52 -15.00
CA GLN A 111 10.40 -14.98 -16.18
C GLN A 111 11.34 -14.84 -17.38
N TRP A 112 10.87 -15.31 -18.54
CA TRP A 112 11.58 -15.33 -19.81
C TRP A 112 10.85 -14.50 -20.85
N TYR A 113 11.46 -13.41 -21.28
CA TYR A 113 10.91 -12.50 -22.27
C TYR A 113 11.54 -12.76 -23.64
N ILE A 114 10.72 -13.21 -24.59
CA ILE A 114 11.09 -13.45 -25.99
C ILE A 114 10.66 -12.24 -26.81
N ASN A 115 11.63 -11.47 -27.27
CA ASN A 115 11.42 -10.23 -28.02
C ASN A 115 11.51 -10.49 -29.52
N LEU A 116 10.43 -10.20 -30.25
CA LEU A 116 10.31 -10.46 -31.68
C LEU A 116 10.05 -9.15 -32.42
N SER A 117 10.65 -9.02 -33.60
CA SER A 117 10.37 -7.93 -34.54
C SER A 117 9.97 -8.54 -35.87
N THR A 118 8.84 -8.11 -36.42
CA THR A 118 8.25 -8.72 -37.62
C THR A 118 8.75 -7.99 -38.86
N LYS A 119 9.26 -8.76 -39.83
CA LYS A 119 9.69 -8.24 -41.13
C LYS A 119 8.60 -8.41 -42.17
N GLU A 120 8.41 -7.41 -43.02
CA GLU A 120 7.54 -7.51 -44.19
C GLU A 120 8.14 -8.49 -45.19
N SER A 121 7.30 -9.36 -45.76
CA SER A 121 7.73 -10.32 -46.77
C SER A 121 8.04 -9.57 -48.07
N ALA A 122 9.32 -9.32 -48.36
CA ALA A 122 9.75 -8.95 -49.70
C ALA A 122 9.80 -10.21 -50.60
N SER A 123 9.67 -10.04 -51.90
CA SER A 123 9.63 -11.13 -52.88
C SER A 123 10.82 -12.08 -52.78
N LEU A 124 10.55 -13.39 -52.95
CA LEU A 124 11.49 -14.52 -53.00
C LEU A 124 12.80 -14.17 -53.73
N SER A 125 13.84 -13.83 -52.99
CA SER A 125 15.16 -13.49 -53.53
C SER A 125 16.27 -14.08 -52.66
N GLU A 126 17.52 -14.09 -53.15
CA GLU A 126 18.70 -14.59 -52.41
C GLU A 126 18.83 -13.99 -50.99
N GLN A 127 18.25 -12.81 -50.75
CA GLN A 127 18.20 -12.15 -49.44
C GLN A 127 17.47 -12.98 -48.38
N ASP A 128 16.44 -13.75 -48.74
CA ASP A 128 15.69 -14.59 -47.80
C ASP A 128 16.58 -15.72 -47.26
N SER A 129 17.45 -16.29 -48.10
CA SER A 129 18.38 -17.36 -47.70
C SER A 129 19.45 -16.90 -46.71
N VAL A 130 19.85 -15.62 -46.78
CA VAL A 130 20.81 -15.01 -45.85
C VAL A 130 20.10 -14.66 -44.54
N GLN A 131 18.89 -14.09 -44.62
CA GLN A 131 18.10 -13.74 -43.44
C GLN A 131 17.65 -14.97 -42.66
N GLN A 132 17.29 -16.07 -43.33
CA GLN A 132 16.97 -17.34 -42.69
C GLN A 132 18.19 -17.91 -41.93
N ARG A 133 19.39 -17.85 -42.53
CA ARG A 133 20.64 -18.25 -41.84
C ARG A 133 20.96 -17.37 -40.63
N GLN A 134 20.74 -16.06 -40.72
CA GLN A 134 20.94 -15.13 -39.60
C GLN A 134 19.96 -15.36 -38.46
N LEU A 135 18.68 -15.59 -38.79
CA LEU A 135 17.67 -15.95 -37.81
C LEU A 135 17.99 -17.28 -37.14
N GLN A 136 18.39 -18.30 -37.91
CA GLN A 136 18.81 -19.59 -37.36
C GLN A 136 19.96 -19.42 -36.36
N ALA A 137 21.03 -18.70 -36.72
CA ALA A 137 22.15 -18.45 -35.82
C ALA A 137 21.72 -17.70 -34.54
N SER A 138 20.81 -16.73 -34.66
CA SER A 138 20.28 -15.97 -33.52
C SER A 138 19.39 -16.84 -32.61
N LEU A 139 18.64 -17.78 -33.20
CA LEU A 139 17.82 -18.74 -32.50
C LEU A 139 18.68 -19.76 -31.75
N GLU A 140 19.73 -20.29 -32.38
CA GLU A 140 20.73 -21.15 -31.74
C GLU A 140 21.43 -20.44 -30.57
N GLU A 141 21.77 -19.15 -30.71
CA GLU A 141 22.33 -18.35 -29.62
C GLU A 141 21.34 -18.22 -28.45
N CYS A 142 20.06 -18.00 -28.74
CA CYS A 142 19.01 -17.96 -27.72
C CYS A 142 18.87 -19.31 -27.01
N ILE A 143 18.89 -20.43 -27.74
CA ILE A 143 18.85 -21.78 -27.17
C ILE A 143 20.08 -22.01 -26.27
N HIS A 144 21.29 -21.72 -26.74
CA HIS A 144 22.50 -21.82 -25.91
C HIS A 144 22.46 -20.89 -24.69
N SER A 145 21.84 -19.71 -24.80
CA SER A 145 21.62 -18.80 -23.67
C SER A 145 20.65 -19.41 -22.65
N ILE A 146 19.57 -20.04 -23.11
CA ILE A 146 18.63 -20.79 -22.26
C ILE A 146 19.40 -21.90 -21.51
N LEU A 147 20.13 -22.75 -22.23
CA LEU A 147 20.87 -23.88 -21.64
C LEU A 147 21.88 -23.44 -20.58
N ARG A 148 22.63 -22.36 -20.84
CA ARG A 148 23.57 -21.78 -19.87
C ARG A 148 22.84 -21.24 -18.64
N THR A 149 21.84 -20.40 -18.86
CA THR A 149 21.09 -19.75 -17.77
C THR A 149 20.37 -20.77 -16.89
N VAL A 150 19.77 -21.79 -17.50
CA VAL A 150 19.12 -22.89 -16.78
C VAL A 150 20.12 -23.65 -15.92
N ASN A 151 21.32 -23.92 -16.44
CA ASN A 151 22.36 -24.68 -15.75
C ASN A 151 23.06 -23.90 -14.65
N ASP A 152 23.36 -22.63 -14.87
CA ASP A 152 24.09 -21.78 -13.92
C ASP A 152 23.21 -21.34 -12.74
N ARG A 153 21.89 -21.23 -12.95
CA ARG A 153 20.95 -20.69 -11.96
C ARG A 153 20.00 -21.75 -11.46
N ARG A 154 20.51 -22.57 -10.55
CA ARG A 154 19.75 -23.65 -9.89
C ARG A 154 19.30 -23.32 -8.48
N ASP A 155 19.98 -22.38 -7.81
CA ASP A 155 19.75 -22.04 -6.39
C ASP A 155 18.42 -21.34 -6.13
N ALA A 156 17.85 -20.67 -7.15
CA ALA A 156 16.57 -19.96 -7.08
C ALA A 156 15.36 -20.84 -7.44
N ILE A 157 15.57 -22.12 -7.80
CA ILE A 157 14.50 -23.04 -8.15
C ILE A 157 13.84 -23.55 -6.85
N PRO A 158 12.52 -23.44 -6.70
CA PRO A 158 11.87 -23.88 -5.48
C PRO A 158 11.92 -25.42 -5.29
N PRO A 159 11.86 -25.91 -4.04
CA PRO A 159 11.90 -27.34 -3.76
C PRO A 159 10.70 -28.07 -4.37
N VAL A 160 10.94 -29.23 -4.98
CA VAL A 160 9.91 -30.04 -5.61
C VAL A 160 9.03 -30.70 -4.54
N VAL A 161 7.84 -30.15 -4.33
CA VAL A 161 6.88 -30.62 -3.30
C VAL A 161 5.91 -31.71 -3.78
N SER A 162 5.88 -32.00 -5.09
CA SER A 162 5.07 -33.09 -5.65
C SER A 162 5.75 -33.70 -6.88
N SER A 163 5.89 -35.02 -6.91
CA SER A 163 6.47 -35.78 -8.02
C SER A 163 5.47 -36.09 -9.15
N ALA A 164 4.21 -35.65 -9.02
CA ALA A 164 3.12 -35.99 -9.94
C ALA A 164 2.95 -35.00 -11.10
N ALA A 165 3.50 -33.78 -10.98
CA ALA A 165 3.41 -32.76 -12.02
C ALA A 165 4.63 -32.82 -12.94
N VAL A 166 4.42 -32.75 -14.26
CA VAL A 166 5.49 -32.80 -15.28
C VAL A 166 6.28 -31.49 -15.35
N THR A 167 5.71 -30.35 -14.92
CA THR A 167 6.39 -29.04 -14.92
C THR A 167 6.02 -28.25 -13.67
N PHE A 168 6.84 -27.27 -13.29
CA PHE A 168 6.39 -26.20 -12.38
C PHE A 168 5.16 -25.48 -12.98
N PRO A 169 4.28 -24.89 -12.15
CA PRO A 169 3.21 -24.04 -12.64
C PRO A 169 3.78 -22.87 -13.45
N PHE A 170 3.25 -22.67 -14.66
CA PHE A 170 3.67 -21.59 -15.56
C PHE A 170 2.50 -20.92 -16.27
N ASP A 171 2.74 -19.72 -16.80
CA ASP A 171 1.84 -18.99 -17.69
C ASP A 171 2.60 -18.29 -18.82
N ILE A 172 1.93 -18.01 -19.93
CA ILE A 172 2.49 -17.33 -21.12
C ILE A 172 1.64 -16.10 -21.44
N THR A 173 2.27 -14.93 -21.47
CA THR A 173 1.63 -13.63 -21.76
C THR A 173 2.21 -12.98 -23.02
N ILE A 174 1.42 -12.12 -23.66
CA ILE A 174 1.76 -11.44 -24.94
C ILE A 174 1.64 -9.94 -24.74
N SER A 175 2.64 -9.16 -25.16
CA SER A 175 2.61 -7.69 -25.16
C SER A 175 2.72 -7.15 -26.58
N GLY A 176 1.73 -6.34 -26.98
CA GLY A 176 1.54 -5.91 -28.37
C GLY A 176 0.75 -4.61 -28.59
N GLU A 177 0.38 -3.88 -27.54
CA GLU A 177 -0.18 -2.54 -27.70
C GLU A 177 0.94 -1.49 -27.65
N GLY A 178 1.55 -1.26 -28.81
CA GLY A 178 2.31 -0.07 -29.20
C GLY A 178 3.18 0.67 -28.17
N GLY A 179 4.50 0.41 -28.23
CA GLY A 179 5.55 1.45 -28.08
C GLY A 179 6.46 1.37 -26.85
N SER A 180 7.68 0.87 -27.07
CA SER A 180 8.78 0.74 -26.11
C SER A 180 9.34 2.08 -25.57
N VAL A 181 9.30 2.23 -24.24
CA VAL A 181 10.40 2.66 -23.31
C VAL A 181 11.00 4.09 -23.47
N PHE A 182 10.80 4.88 -22.39
CA PHE A 182 11.41 6.17 -21.99
C PHE A 182 11.11 7.44 -22.82
N SER A 183 9.88 7.97 -22.70
CA SER A 183 9.65 9.41 -22.78
C SER A 183 8.47 9.82 -21.89
N LEU A 184 8.61 10.99 -21.25
CA LEU A 184 7.70 11.60 -20.26
C LEU A 184 6.23 11.73 -20.73
N ASP A 185 5.94 11.51 -22.01
CA ASP A 185 4.59 11.56 -22.56
C ASP A 185 3.76 10.29 -22.33
N VAL A 186 4.37 9.15 -22.01
CA VAL A 186 3.63 7.95 -21.56
C VAL A 186 3.10 8.15 -20.14
N VAL A 187 3.83 8.89 -19.29
CA VAL A 187 3.30 9.34 -17.99
C VAL A 187 2.11 10.28 -18.18
N LYS A 188 1.97 10.99 -19.31
CA LYS A 188 0.77 11.80 -19.58
C LYS A 188 -0.39 11.00 -20.18
N ARG A 189 -0.12 10.03 -21.05
CA ARG A 189 -1.17 9.22 -21.70
C ARG A 189 -1.67 8.03 -20.87
N MET A 190 -0.84 7.43 -20.00
CA MET A 190 -1.32 6.43 -19.03
C MET A 190 -2.30 7.02 -18.01
N LEU A 191 -2.27 8.34 -17.77
CA LEU A 191 -3.23 8.99 -16.87
C LEU A 191 -4.62 9.12 -17.48
N LEU A 192 -4.76 8.83 -18.78
CA LEU A 192 -6.00 9.03 -19.53
C LEU A 192 -6.71 7.72 -19.88
N THR A 193 -6.09 6.55 -19.69
CA THR A 193 -6.71 5.25 -20.06
C THR A 193 -6.49 4.09 -19.09
N THR A 194 -5.88 4.30 -17.92
CA THR A 194 -5.83 3.25 -16.88
C THR A 194 -7.20 3.06 -16.23
N ASN A 195 -7.58 1.82 -15.94
CA ASN A 195 -8.50 1.59 -14.82
C ASN A 195 -7.96 2.39 -13.62
N PRO A 196 -8.81 3.17 -12.91
CA PRO A 196 -8.41 4.03 -11.80
C PRO A 196 -7.41 3.41 -10.79
N PRO A 197 -7.42 2.07 -10.57
CA PRO A 197 -6.52 1.47 -9.61
C PRO A 197 -5.04 1.36 -9.98
N SER A 198 -4.71 1.08 -11.24
CA SER A 198 -3.30 0.94 -11.67
C SER A 198 -2.60 2.30 -11.78
N ALA A 199 -3.35 3.35 -12.15
CA ALA A 199 -2.85 4.73 -12.09
C ALA A 199 -2.53 5.17 -10.66
N LEU A 200 -3.36 4.83 -9.67
CA LEU A 200 -3.11 5.22 -8.28
C LEU A 200 -1.79 4.62 -7.77
N VAL A 201 -1.55 3.32 -8.01
CA VAL A 201 -0.30 2.65 -7.62
C VAL A 201 0.90 3.28 -8.32
N ALA A 202 0.81 3.52 -9.63
CA ALA A 202 1.88 4.14 -10.42
C ALA A 202 2.21 5.56 -9.94
N ARG A 203 1.18 6.38 -9.65
CA ARG A 203 1.34 7.73 -9.12
C ARG A 203 1.98 7.75 -7.74
N LEU A 204 1.51 6.91 -6.84
CA LEU A 204 2.11 6.78 -5.50
C LEU A 204 3.56 6.29 -5.60
N ALA A 205 3.89 5.41 -6.55
CA ALA A 205 5.26 5.01 -6.82
C ALA A 205 6.13 6.18 -7.32
N ALA A 206 5.60 7.02 -8.23
CA ALA A 206 6.31 8.20 -8.71
C ALA A 206 6.56 9.24 -7.59
N LYS A 207 5.63 9.36 -6.64
CA LYS A 207 5.77 10.25 -5.48
C LYS A 207 6.83 9.79 -4.47
N LEU A 208 7.25 8.52 -4.49
CA LEU A 208 8.29 7.98 -3.59
C LEU A 208 9.73 8.36 -3.99
N SER A 209 9.92 9.27 -4.94
CA SER A 209 11.24 9.85 -5.23
C SER A 209 11.79 10.59 -3.99
N PRO A 210 12.99 10.25 -3.48
CA PRO A 210 13.56 10.91 -2.29
C PRO A 210 13.63 12.43 -2.42
N LYS A 211 14.09 12.93 -3.57
CA LYS A 211 14.19 14.37 -3.83
C LYS A 211 12.84 15.07 -3.82
N LEU A 212 11.79 14.42 -4.32
CA LEU A 212 10.45 14.98 -4.34
C LEU A 212 9.86 15.03 -2.93
N LEU A 213 9.97 13.93 -2.17
CA LEU A 213 9.50 13.87 -0.79
C LEU A 213 10.20 14.91 0.08
N GLU A 214 11.51 15.08 -0.08
CA GLU A 214 12.29 16.11 0.62
C GLU A 214 11.78 17.52 0.29
N ALA A 215 11.58 17.82 -1.01
CA ALA A 215 11.10 19.13 -1.45
C ALA A 215 9.66 19.40 -0.96
N GLU A 216 8.74 18.44 -1.11
CA GLU A 216 7.36 18.57 -0.63
C GLU A 216 7.32 18.76 0.90
N PHE A 217 8.13 17.99 1.65
CA PHE A 217 8.17 18.07 3.11
C PHE A 217 8.80 19.37 3.63
N LEU A 218 9.82 19.89 2.93
CA LEU A 218 10.42 21.19 3.25
C LEU A 218 9.40 22.31 3.08
N ALA A 219 8.70 22.34 1.93
CA ALA A 219 7.66 23.33 1.66
C ALA A 219 6.52 23.26 2.70
N LEU A 220 6.08 22.05 3.07
CA LEU A 220 5.11 21.86 4.16
C LEU A 220 5.62 22.44 5.50
N GLY A 221 6.92 22.38 5.77
CA GLY A 221 7.54 22.95 6.96
C GLY A 221 7.51 24.48 6.97
N GLU A 222 7.81 25.10 5.84
CA GLU A 222 7.76 26.56 5.67
C GLU A 222 6.33 27.09 5.82
N GLU A 223 5.35 26.43 5.20
CA GLU A 223 3.92 26.77 5.29
C GLU A 223 3.39 26.64 6.73
N ASP A 224 3.74 25.56 7.43
CA ASP A 224 3.35 25.32 8.82
C ASP A 224 3.95 26.36 9.76
N ALA A 225 5.24 26.67 9.58
CA ALA A 225 5.91 27.71 10.36
C ALA A 225 5.27 29.09 10.15
N ALA A 226 4.92 29.43 8.91
CA ALA A 226 4.23 30.68 8.60
C ALA A 226 2.83 30.73 9.24
N ALA A 227 2.06 29.64 9.18
CA ALA A 227 0.75 29.55 9.81
C ALA A 227 0.82 29.68 11.33
N VAL A 228 1.78 28.99 11.97
CA VAL A 228 2.02 29.10 13.41
C VAL A 228 2.42 30.52 13.80
N ALA A 229 3.31 31.16 13.05
CA ALA A 229 3.72 32.54 13.31
C ALA A 229 2.54 33.52 13.18
N ALA A 230 1.71 33.36 12.15
CA ALA A 230 0.51 34.18 11.95
C ALA A 230 -0.51 33.99 13.09
N ALA A 231 -0.78 32.75 13.49
CA ALA A 231 -1.65 32.45 14.62
C ALA A 231 -1.11 33.04 15.92
N ALA A 232 0.21 32.93 16.18
CA ALA A 232 0.83 33.51 17.36
C ALA A 232 0.72 35.04 17.39
N ALA A 233 0.97 35.71 16.26
CA ALA A 233 0.81 37.16 16.13
C ALA A 233 -0.63 37.62 16.38
N ALA A 234 -1.61 36.80 16.03
CA ALA A 234 -3.03 37.04 16.29
C ALA A 234 -3.50 36.61 17.70
N GLY A 235 -2.61 36.14 18.57
CA GLY A 235 -2.97 35.65 19.91
C GLY A 235 -3.69 34.30 19.90
N GLY A 236 -3.60 33.52 18.82
CA GLY A 236 -4.31 32.26 18.57
C GLY A 236 -3.84 31.06 19.40
N PHE A 237 -3.11 31.27 20.49
CA PHE A 237 -2.68 30.23 21.44
C PHE A 237 -2.93 30.63 22.90
N SER A 238 -3.73 31.66 23.15
CA SER A 238 -3.95 32.25 24.47
C SER A 238 -4.47 31.24 25.50
N ALA A 239 -5.37 30.32 25.11
CA ALA A 239 -5.86 29.31 26.04
C ALA A 239 -4.76 28.28 26.40
N ALA A 240 -3.96 27.91 25.41
CA ALA A 240 -2.88 26.94 25.60
C ALA A 240 -1.73 27.51 26.44
N THR A 241 -1.34 28.77 26.19
CA THR A 241 -0.32 29.48 26.97
C THR A 241 -0.79 29.85 28.37
N GLY A 242 -2.09 30.04 28.58
CA GLY A 242 -2.69 30.19 29.91
C GLY A 242 -2.74 28.90 30.74
N CYS A 243 -2.49 27.73 30.13
CA CYS A 243 -2.60 26.40 30.74
C CYS A 243 -1.35 25.53 30.48
N MET A 244 -0.15 26.12 30.56
CA MET A 244 1.10 25.44 30.20
C MET A 244 1.35 24.15 30.98
N GLU A 245 0.88 24.04 32.22
CA GLU A 245 0.99 22.84 33.06
C GLU A 245 0.19 21.63 32.52
N ARG A 246 -0.69 21.87 31.53
CA ARG A 246 -1.51 20.84 30.87
C ARG A 246 -0.96 20.45 29.50
N ASN A 247 0.07 21.14 29.02
CA ASN A 247 0.76 20.82 27.77
C ASN A 247 1.97 19.93 28.07
N ARG A 248 2.10 18.81 27.36
CA ARG A 248 3.26 17.93 27.51
C ARG A 248 4.54 18.57 26.97
N TYR A 249 4.41 19.34 25.90
CA TYR A 249 5.49 20.06 25.24
C TYR A 249 5.06 21.51 25.06
N SER A 250 5.93 22.45 25.42
CA SER A 250 5.64 23.89 25.39
C SER A 250 5.48 24.46 23.98
N ASP A 251 6.02 23.76 22.99
CA ASP A 251 6.05 24.11 21.57
C ASP A 251 5.00 23.35 20.74
N VAL A 252 4.21 22.46 21.36
CA VAL A 252 3.12 21.74 20.69
C VAL A 252 1.79 22.16 21.29
N LEU A 253 1.22 23.24 20.75
CA LEU A 253 -0.01 23.86 21.25
C LEU A 253 -1.14 23.73 20.19
N PRO A 254 -2.39 23.47 20.60
CA PRO A 254 -3.52 23.54 19.68
C PRO A 254 -3.83 25.00 19.36
N PHE A 255 -4.25 25.28 18.13
CA PHE A 255 -4.78 26.60 17.77
C PHE A 255 -6.10 26.88 18.53
N ASP A 256 -6.31 28.11 18.97
CA ASP A 256 -7.48 28.50 19.76
C ASP A 256 -8.81 28.39 18.99
N ASP A 257 -8.78 28.59 17.67
CA ASP A 257 -9.93 28.45 16.80
C ASP A 257 -10.33 26.97 16.59
N HIS A 258 -9.36 26.06 16.58
CA HIS A 258 -9.54 24.62 16.37
C HIS A 258 -9.37 23.76 17.64
N ARG A 259 -9.33 24.33 18.85
CA ARG A 259 -9.23 23.51 20.08
C ARG A 259 -10.58 22.96 20.54
N ILE A 260 -10.54 21.82 21.22
CA ILE A 260 -11.69 21.31 21.96
C ILE A 260 -11.95 22.18 23.20
N ARG A 261 -13.24 22.50 23.43
CA ARG A 261 -13.71 23.25 24.61
C ARG A 261 -14.54 22.32 25.47
N LEU A 262 -13.96 21.83 26.58
CA LEU A 262 -14.67 20.95 27.51
C LEU A 262 -15.51 21.75 28.49
N ARG A 263 -16.71 21.26 28.80
CA ARG A 263 -17.55 21.89 29.82
C ARG A 263 -17.00 21.60 31.21
N ARG A 264 -17.25 22.49 32.16
CA ARG A 264 -17.03 22.19 33.59
C ARG A 264 -18.38 21.80 34.18
N GLU A 265 -18.43 20.72 34.96
CA GLU A 265 -19.59 20.46 35.82
C GLU A 265 -19.73 21.64 36.81
N PRO A 266 -20.94 22.19 37.00
CA PRO A 266 -21.15 23.21 38.03
C PRO A 266 -20.76 22.64 39.38
N SER A 267 -19.83 23.29 40.09
CA SER A 267 -19.52 22.89 41.46
C SER A 267 -20.72 23.19 42.35
N PRO A 268 -21.19 22.24 43.20
CA PRO A 268 -22.27 22.53 44.13
C PRO A 268 -21.83 23.66 45.08
N GLY A 269 -22.48 24.82 44.99
CA GLY A 269 -22.21 25.99 45.86
C GLY A 269 -21.44 27.16 45.24
N GLY A 270 -21.05 27.08 43.96
CA GLY A 270 -20.43 28.22 43.26
C GLY A 270 -21.47 29.14 42.63
N ALA A 271 -21.64 30.35 43.16
CA ALA A 271 -22.51 31.37 42.57
C ALA A 271 -22.02 31.76 41.17
N GLY A 272 -22.95 31.70 40.20
CA GLY A 272 -22.97 32.39 38.92
C GLY A 272 -21.65 32.92 38.34
N ALA A 273 -20.94 32.07 37.61
CA ALA A 273 -20.23 32.39 36.37
C ALA A 273 -19.89 31.05 35.70
N VAL A 274 -20.20 30.89 34.41
CA VAL A 274 -19.72 29.73 33.64
C VAL A 274 -18.19 29.83 33.63
N SER A 275 -17.55 29.04 34.49
CA SER A 275 -16.09 29.04 34.66
C SER A 275 -15.44 28.56 33.36
N ASP A 276 -14.40 29.26 32.94
CA ASP A 276 -13.48 28.95 31.83
C ASP A 276 -13.48 27.44 31.43
N PRO A 277 -13.73 27.10 30.14
CA PRO A 277 -13.72 25.70 29.68
C PRO A 277 -12.46 24.96 30.11
N LEU A 278 -12.62 23.70 30.54
CA LEU A 278 -11.47 22.88 30.91
C LEU A 278 -10.57 22.70 29.69
N TYR A 279 -9.35 23.23 29.79
CA TYR A 279 -8.36 23.11 28.73
C TYR A 279 -7.88 21.67 28.56
N ILE A 280 -7.85 21.23 27.30
CA ILE A 280 -7.18 20.01 26.85
C ILE A 280 -6.43 20.27 25.54
N ASN A 281 -5.22 19.73 25.43
CA ASN A 281 -4.42 19.83 24.21
C ASN A 281 -4.87 18.78 23.19
N ALA A 282 -5.89 19.16 22.41
CA ALA A 282 -6.46 18.36 21.33
C ALA A 282 -7.13 19.25 20.28
N SER A 283 -7.10 18.80 19.03
CA SER A 283 -7.74 19.46 17.89
C SER A 283 -8.61 18.44 17.15
N PRO A 284 -9.91 18.71 16.89
CA PRO A 284 -10.65 17.97 15.89
C PRO A 284 -10.05 18.29 14.52
N LEU A 285 -10.14 17.33 13.61
CA LEU A 285 -9.74 17.50 12.21
C LEU A 285 -10.94 17.30 11.31
N GLU A 286 -11.14 18.24 10.40
CA GLU A 286 -12.24 18.29 9.46
C GLU A 286 -11.70 18.31 8.03
N GLY A 287 -12.45 17.68 7.13
CA GLY A 287 -12.18 17.72 5.70
C GLY A 287 -12.80 18.97 5.07
N ALA A 288 -12.30 19.36 3.90
CA ALA A 288 -12.92 20.42 3.11
C ALA A 288 -14.38 20.08 2.75
N PRO A 289 -15.25 21.07 2.47
CA PRO A 289 -16.59 20.81 1.98
C PRO A 289 -16.59 19.84 0.78
N GLY A 290 -17.42 18.81 0.86
CA GLY A 290 -17.48 17.75 -0.15
C GLY A 290 -16.35 16.71 -0.06
N ASP A 291 -15.45 16.78 0.95
CA ASP A 291 -14.54 15.67 1.29
C ASP A 291 -15.28 14.48 1.93
N VAL A 292 -14.62 13.31 2.04
CA VAL A 292 -15.09 12.26 2.96
C VAL A 292 -15.06 12.78 4.40
N PRO A 293 -15.95 12.34 5.29
CA PRO A 293 -15.90 12.75 6.68
C PRO A 293 -14.63 12.25 7.37
N TRP A 294 -13.86 13.16 7.98
CA TRP A 294 -12.66 12.78 8.72
C TRP A 294 -13.01 12.20 10.08
N HIS A 295 -13.99 12.77 10.79
CA HIS A 295 -14.44 12.33 12.12
C HIS A 295 -13.27 12.00 13.06
N LEU A 296 -12.24 12.84 13.06
CA LEU A 296 -10.99 12.59 13.76
C LEU A 296 -10.70 13.69 14.79
N THR A 297 -10.05 13.31 15.87
CA THR A 297 -9.47 14.23 16.84
C THR A 297 -8.06 13.77 17.15
N LEU A 298 -7.09 14.69 17.04
CA LEU A 298 -5.73 14.45 17.46
C LEU A 298 -5.47 15.10 18.81
N ALA A 299 -4.92 14.33 19.74
CA ALA A 299 -4.64 14.78 21.10
C ALA A 299 -3.22 14.40 21.54
N GLN A 300 -2.66 15.15 22.48
CA GLN A 300 -1.49 14.67 23.21
C GLN A 300 -1.85 13.45 24.08
N ALA A 301 -0.88 12.62 24.43
CA ALA A 301 -1.08 11.61 25.46
C ALA A 301 -1.39 12.26 26.82
N PRO A 302 -2.30 11.66 27.62
CA PRO A 302 -2.62 12.16 28.94
C PRO A 302 -1.40 12.37 29.83
N LEU A 303 -1.35 13.53 30.49
CA LEU A 303 -0.49 13.78 31.65
C LEU A 303 -1.21 13.27 32.89
N ARG A 304 -0.47 13.08 33.99
CA ARG A 304 -1.06 12.67 35.27
C ARG A 304 -2.22 13.60 35.68
N SER A 305 -2.06 14.90 35.41
CA SER A 305 -3.00 15.99 35.69
C SER A 305 -4.16 16.10 34.68
N THR A 306 -4.06 15.51 33.48
CA THR A 306 -5.06 15.70 32.41
C THR A 306 -5.83 14.43 32.03
N ARG A 307 -5.68 13.34 32.80
CA ARG A 307 -6.41 12.07 32.57
C ARG A 307 -7.93 12.23 32.66
N GLU A 308 -8.42 13.07 33.58
CA GLU A 308 -9.85 13.37 33.67
C GLU A 308 -10.32 14.13 32.44
N HIS A 309 -9.64 15.22 32.06
CA HIS A 309 -9.96 15.99 30.85
C HIS A 309 -9.98 15.10 29.60
N PHE A 310 -9.06 14.14 29.50
CA PHE A 310 -9.01 13.21 28.38
C PHE A 310 -10.26 12.35 28.28
N TRP A 311 -10.71 11.73 29.38
CA TRP A 311 -11.93 10.93 29.34
C TRP A 311 -13.19 11.77 29.26
N GLN A 312 -13.17 12.98 29.81
CA GLN A 312 -14.24 13.93 29.66
C GLN A 312 -14.40 14.36 28.19
N MET A 313 -13.30 14.63 27.49
CA MET A 313 -13.29 14.84 26.04
C MET A 313 -13.88 13.64 25.30
N VAL A 314 -13.38 12.43 25.58
CA VAL A 314 -13.91 11.20 24.96
C VAL A 314 -15.42 11.11 25.20
N PHE A 315 -15.89 11.39 26.41
CA PHE A 315 -17.32 11.36 26.76
C PHE A 315 -18.14 12.44 26.03
N GLU A 316 -17.77 13.71 26.16
CA GLU A 316 -18.52 14.86 25.64
C GLU A 316 -18.52 14.93 24.11
N CYS A 317 -17.38 14.63 23.47
CA CYS A 317 -17.26 14.58 22.02
C CYS A 317 -17.73 13.23 21.42
N GLN A 318 -18.28 12.34 22.25
CA GLN A 318 -18.86 11.05 21.84
C GLN A 318 -17.90 10.16 21.04
N HIS A 319 -16.60 10.20 21.33
CA HIS A 319 -15.63 9.33 20.66
C HIS A 319 -15.94 7.86 20.93
N THR A 320 -16.14 7.08 19.89
CA THR A 320 -16.39 5.63 20.00
C THR A 320 -15.09 4.85 19.97
N HIS A 321 -14.05 5.40 19.35
CA HIS A 321 -12.75 4.76 19.22
C HIS A 321 -11.64 5.67 19.76
N VAL A 322 -10.67 5.06 20.45
CA VAL A 322 -9.43 5.71 20.92
C VAL A 322 -8.24 4.93 20.37
N VAL A 323 -7.41 5.56 19.57
CA VAL A 323 -6.21 4.99 18.96
C VAL A 323 -4.97 5.53 19.68
N SER A 324 -4.20 4.62 20.27
CA SER A 324 -2.96 4.90 20.98
C SER A 324 -1.77 4.38 20.18
N LEU A 325 -0.85 5.26 19.80
CA LEU A 325 0.31 4.97 18.93
C LEU A 325 1.64 5.14 19.67
N THR A 326 1.65 5.00 20.99
CA THR A 326 2.83 5.15 21.83
C THR A 326 2.72 4.24 23.04
N ASN A 327 3.84 3.64 23.43
CA ASN A 327 3.91 2.94 24.71
C ASN A 327 3.94 3.98 25.86
N PRO A 328 3.52 3.63 27.09
CA PRO A 328 3.58 4.55 28.21
C PRO A 328 4.99 5.11 28.48
N VAL A 329 6.01 4.27 28.28
CA VAL A 329 7.42 4.60 28.43
C VAL A 329 8.17 4.11 27.19
N GLU A 330 9.03 4.96 26.64
CA GLU A 330 9.89 4.69 25.47
C GLU A 330 11.28 5.25 25.78
N ASN A 331 12.33 4.42 25.64
CA ASN A 331 13.70 4.76 26.06
C ASN A 331 13.80 5.42 27.46
N GLY A 332 13.05 4.92 28.43
CA GLY A 332 13.03 5.46 29.80
C GLY A 332 12.28 6.79 29.97
N VAL A 333 11.72 7.36 28.89
CA VAL A 333 10.95 8.60 28.91
C VAL A 333 9.46 8.31 28.96
N ILE A 334 8.75 8.91 29.90
CA ILE A 334 7.29 8.79 30.01
C ILE A 334 6.64 9.53 28.84
N LYS A 335 6.10 8.78 27.88
CA LYS A 335 5.37 9.31 26.72
C LYS A 335 3.88 9.48 26.99
N SER A 336 3.30 8.64 27.85
CA SER A 336 1.89 8.66 28.24
C SER A 336 1.70 8.21 29.68
N SER A 337 0.85 8.91 30.43
CA SER A 337 0.46 8.46 31.77
C SER A 337 -0.61 7.38 31.67
N THR A 338 -0.59 6.35 32.50
CA THR A 338 -1.65 5.34 32.53
C THR A 338 -3.03 5.98 32.77
N TYR A 339 -3.91 5.83 31.79
CA TYR A 339 -5.25 6.43 31.77
C TYR A 339 -6.37 5.37 31.62
N LEU A 340 -6.06 4.07 31.67
CA LEU A 340 -7.04 3.00 31.76
C LEU A 340 -6.49 1.85 32.60
N ALA A 341 -7.33 0.87 32.95
CA ALA A 341 -6.84 -0.41 33.46
C ALA A 341 -6.51 -1.30 32.26
N GLU A 342 -5.28 -1.80 32.14
CA GLU A 342 -4.90 -2.53 30.93
C GLU A 342 -5.50 -3.94 30.84
N GLU A 343 -5.78 -4.54 32.00
CA GLU A 343 -6.35 -5.87 32.17
C GLU A 343 -7.88 -5.87 32.17
N ALA A 344 -8.48 -6.93 31.62
CA ALA A 344 -9.93 -7.12 31.63
C ALA A 344 -10.48 -7.30 33.06
N GLY A 345 -11.72 -6.86 33.27
CA GLY A 345 -12.42 -6.90 34.56
C GLY A 345 -12.13 -5.72 35.48
N TRP A 346 -11.01 -5.03 35.27
CA TRP A 346 -10.59 -3.92 36.11
C TRP A 346 -11.17 -2.58 35.66
N LYS A 347 -11.43 -1.70 36.64
CA LYS A 347 -11.93 -0.34 36.42
C LYS A 347 -11.03 0.70 37.08
N ARG A 348 -10.92 1.87 36.45
CA ARG A 348 -10.28 3.06 37.03
C ARG A 348 -11.23 4.25 36.95
N ARG A 349 -11.09 5.16 37.91
CA ARG A 349 -11.84 6.42 37.96
C ARG A 349 -10.90 7.60 37.78
N PHE A 350 -11.30 8.55 36.96
CA PHE A 350 -10.59 9.80 36.66
C PHE A 350 -11.60 10.93 36.86
N GLY A 351 -11.64 11.46 38.08
CA GLY A 351 -12.67 12.38 38.55
C GLY A 351 -14.09 11.87 38.26
N GLY A 352 -14.86 12.61 37.47
CA GLY A 352 -16.22 12.24 37.08
C GLY A 352 -16.34 11.00 36.16
N MET A 353 -15.24 10.53 35.57
CA MET A 353 -15.23 9.48 34.55
C MET A 353 -14.81 8.13 35.13
N ALA A 354 -15.61 7.09 34.89
CA ALA A 354 -15.28 5.70 35.21
C ALA A 354 -15.04 4.90 33.93
N VAL A 355 -13.89 4.24 33.85
CA VAL A 355 -13.45 3.47 32.68
C VAL A 355 -13.17 2.05 33.13
N LYS A 356 -13.94 1.10 32.60
CA LYS A 356 -13.76 -0.33 32.85
C LYS A 356 -13.30 -1.03 31.58
N THR A 357 -12.30 -1.90 31.69
CA THR A 357 -11.85 -2.74 30.58
C THR A 357 -12.65 -4.03 30.63
N GLU A 358 -13.50 -4.25 29.64
CA GLU A 358 -14.38 -5.41 29.57
C GLU A 358 -13.73 -6.60 28.87
N GLY A 359 -12.79 -6.36 27.96
CA GLY A 359 -12.09 -7.41 27.24
C GLY A 359 -10.86 -6.86 26.52
N VAL A 360 -9.90 -7.75 26.28
CA VAL A 360 -8.63 -7.46 25.60
C VAL A 360 -8.39 -8.57 24.58
N SER A 361 -8.04 -8.19 23.36
CA SER A 361 -7.60 -9.11 22.31
C SER A 361 -6.43 -8.52 21.54
N GLU A 362 -5.62 -9.39 20.93
CA GLU A 362 -4.62 -8.97 19.97
C GLU A 362 -5.21 -9.05 18.57
N ALA A 363 -5.33 -7.90 17.90
CA ALA A 363 -5.87 -7.84 16.54
C ALA A 363 -4.80 -8.26 15.51
N HIS A 364 -3.55 -7.83 15.71
CA HIS A 364 -2.44 -8.15 14.80
C HIS A 364 -1.08 -7.73 15.37
N ALA A 365 -0.14 -8.66 15.56
CA ALA A 365 1.27 -8.40 15.87
C ALA A 365 1.54 -7.10 16.66
N LYS A 366 1.19 -7.10 17.96
CA LYS A 366 1.29 -5.98 18.91
C LYS A 366 0.32 -4.80 18.68
N LEU A 367 -0.68 -4.96 17.81
CA LEU A 367 -1.90 -4.13 17.78
C LEU A 367 -2.94 -4.76 18.70
N TRP A 368 -3.18 -4.13 19.85
CA TRP A 368 -4.13 -4.59 20.85
C TRP A 368 -5.45 -3.85 20.71
N LEU A 369 -6.55 -4.58 20.85
CA LEU A 369 -7.90 -4.05 20.94
C LEU A 369 -8.45 -4.28 22.35
N ARG A 370 -8.98 -3.22 22.97
CA ARG A 370 -9.66 -3.30 24.26
C ARG A 370 -11.08 -2.79 24.11
N ARG A 371 -12.05 -3.56 24.58
CA ARG A 371 -13.42 -3.10 24.72
C ARG A 371 -13.57 -2.44 26.08
N LEU A 372 -13.82 -1.15 26.10
CA LEU A 372 -13.99 -0.36 27.31
C LEU A 372 -15.46 -0.02 27.53
N SER A 373 -15.83 0.16 28.78
CA SER A 373 -17.10 0.68 29.23
C SER A 373 -16.85 2.01 29.95
N LEU A 374 -17.32 3.11 29.36
CA LEU A 374 -17.12 4.47 29.83
C LEU A 374 -18.42 5.02 30.43
N ARG A 375 -18.34 5.55 31.65
CA ARG A 375 -19.45 6.23 32.32
C ARG A 375 -19.02 7.61 32.83
N GLY A 376 -19.80 8.64 32.51
CA GLY A 376 -19.61 10.00 33.01
C GLY A 376 -20.65 10.37 34.08
N GLY A 377 -20.18 10.85 35.24
CA GLY A 377 -21.03 11.40 36.30
C GLY A 377 -22.04 10.42 36.91
N VAL A 378 -23.15 10.97 37.43
CA VAL A 378 -24.30 10.20 37.97
C VAL A 378 -25.29 9.80 36.85
N GLY A 379 -25.17 10.42 35.67
CA GLY A 379 -25.94 10.13 34.46
C GLY A 379 -25.57 8.82 33.74
N PRO A 380 -25.96 8.69 32.45
CA PRO A 380 -26.55 7.50 31.78
C PRO A 380 -25.76 6.19 31.86
N LEU A 381 -26.40 5.12 31.35
CA LEU A 381 -25.79 3.78 31.24
C LEU A 381 -24.37 3.86 30.63
N PRO A 382 -23.43 3.02 31.08
CA PRO A 382 -22.09 2.97 30.51
C PRO A 382 -22.14 2.75 28.99
N ARG A 383 -21.33 3.51 28.25
CA ARG A 383 -21.23 3.40 26.78
C ARG A 383 -19.97 2.64 26.37
N PRO A 384 -20.01 1.85 25.29
CA PRO A 384 -18.82 1.19 24.77
C PRO A 384 -17.84 2.19 24.16
N VAL A 385 -16.55 1.95 24.35
CA VAL A 385 -15.42 2.61 23.66
C VAL A 385 -14.42 1.53 23.25
N TRP A 386 -13.99 1.52 21.99
CA TRP A 386 -12.96 0.62 21.51
C TRP A 386 -11.60 1.31 21.56
N HIS A 387 -10.69 0.77 22.36
CA HIS A 387 -9.34 1.29 22.52
C HIS A 387 -8.34 0.42 21.75
N TRP A 388 -7.74 1.01 20.73
CA TRP A 388 -6.68 0.41 19.93
C TRP A 388 -5.33 0.87 20.47
N HIS A 389 -4.39 -0.04 20.67
CA HIS A 389 -3.03 0.27 21.10
C HIS A 389 -2.02 -0.42 20.19
N TYR A 390 -1.31 0.37 19.40
CA TYR A 390 -0.21 -0.11 18.57
C TYR A 390 1.12 0.04 19.33
N ALA A 391 1.60 -1.08 19.88
CA ALA A 391 2.78 -1.11 20.75
C ALA A 391 4.10 -1.35 20.01
N ALA A 392 4.07 -1.52 18.67
CA ALA A 392 5.25 -1.85 17.86
C ALA A 392 5.90 -0.65 17.17
N TRP A 393 5.39 0.57 17.36
CA TRP A 393 6.02 1.74 16.76
C TRP A 393 7.40 1.98 17.42
N PRO A 394 8.50 2.00 16.65
CA PRO A 394 9.83 2.15 17.23
C PRO A 394 10.05 3.55 17.83
N ASP A 395 10.94 3.60 18.81
CA ASP A 395 11.31 4.85 19.48
C ASP A 395 11.99 5.84 18.51
N HIS A 396 12.70 5.32 17.50
CA HIS A 396 13.29 6.08 16.40
C HIS A 396 12.72 5.65 15.04
N GLY A 397 12.37 6.63 14.22
CA GLY A 397 11.89 6.41 12.85
C GLY A 397 10.43 5.93 12.75
N VAL A 398 10.21 4.96 11.87
CA VAL A 398 8.89 4.44 11.48
C VAL A 398 8.88 2.92 11.56
N PRO A 399 7.71 2.27 11.67
CA PRO A 399 7.61 0.82 11.62
C PRO A 399 8.28 0.24 10.37
N ALA A 400 8.89 -0.94 10.50
CA ALA A 400 9.48 -1.65 9.36
C ALA A 400 8.43 -2.07 8.30
N SER A 401 7.17 -2.16 8.71
CA SER A 401 6.05 -2.53 7.85
C SER A 401 4.79 -1.74 8.19
N PRO A 402 3.97 -1.35 7.19
CA PRO A 402 2.72 -0.62 7.42
C PRO A 402 1.52 -1.51 7.76
N GLU A 403 1.65 -2.84 7.75
CA GLU A 403 0.52 -3.80 7.86
C GLU A 403 -0.40 -3.55 9.07
N ALA A 404 0.17 -3.30 10.25
CA ALA A 404 -0.62 -3.03 11.45
C ALA A 404 -1.45 -1.73 11.34
N LEU A 405 -0.86 -0.68 10.75
CA LEU A 405 -1.54 0.60 10.55
C LEU A 405 -2.55 0.54 9.42
N LEU A 406 -2.28 -0.24 8.36
CA LEU A 406 -3.23 -0.50 7.29
C LEU A 406 -4.43 -1.30 7.78
N ARG A 407 -4.20 -2.33 8.61
CA ARG A 407 -5.28 -3.07 9.27
C ARG A 407 -6.13 -2.15 10.14
N LEU A 408 -5.49 -1.34 10.98
CA LEU A 408 -6.19 -0.38 11.82
C LEU A 408 -6.98 0.65 10.98
N ALA A 409 -6.39 1.17 9.90
CA ALA A 409 -7.07 2.10 9.01
C ALA A 409 -8.26 1.44 8.29
N GLY A 410 -8.13 0.20 7.82
CA GLY A 410 -9.22 -0.54 7.18
C GLY A 410 -10.39 -0.84 8.12
N GLU A 411 -10.11 -1.23 9.37
CA GLU A 411 -11.15 -1.44 10.40
C GLU A 411 -11.90 -0.14 10.74
N LEU A 412 -11.21 1.01 10.66
CA LEU A 412 -11.75 2.32 11.06
C LEU A 412 -12.24 3.17 9.88
N ALA A 413 -11.94 2.78 8.64
CA ALA A 413 -12.42 3.45 7.44
C ALA A 413 -13.95 3.51 7.36
N PRO A 414 -14.72 2.43 7.61
CA PRO A 414 -16.19 2.49 7.57
C PRO A 414 -16.82 3.21 8.77
N VAL A 415 -16.06 3.50 9.83
CA VAL A 415 -16.58 4.09 11.06
C VAL A 415 -16.96 5.57 10.85
N GLN A 416 -18.26 5.87 10.90
CA GLN A 416 -18.82 7.23 10.74
C GLN A 416 -18.99 8.01 12.05
N THR A 417 -18.47 7.48 13.16
CA THR A 417 -18.53 8.13 14.48
C THR A 417 -17.17 8.72 14.86
N PRO A 418 -17.09 9.70 15.78
CA PRO A 418 -15.83 10.34 16.13
C PRO A 418 -14.76 9.37 16.65
N ILE A 419 -13.55 9.49 16.11
CA ILE A 419 -12.36 8.72 16.46
C ILE A 419 -11.34 9.68 17.07
N LEU A 420 -10.78 9.29 18.20
CA LEU A 420 -9.64 9.98 18.79
C LEU A 420 -8.36 9.22 18.50
N ALA A 421 -7.31 9.89 18.04
CA ALA A 421 -5.97 9.31 17.92
C ALA A 421 -4.94 10.14 18.70
N HIS A 422 -4.06 9.45 19.42
CA HIS A 422 -3.00 10.09 20.18
C HIS A 422 -1.70 9.29 20.12
N CYS A 423 -0.59 9.99 20.29
CA CYS A 423 0.73 9.44 20.54
C CYS A 423 1.28 10.17 21.77
N SER A 424 2.55 10.57 21.82
CA SER A 424 3.05 11.40 22.91
C SER A 424 2.60 12.87 22.77
N ALA A 425 3.08 13.56 21.73
CA ALA A 425 2.72 14.96 21.45
C ALA A 425 1.38 15.12 20.71
N GLY A 426 0.92 14.05 20.04
CA GLY A 426 -0.32 14.08 19.27
C GLY A 426 -0.18 14.68 17.87
N ILE A 427 1.01 14.69 17.27
CA ILE A 427 1.27 15.31 15.95
C ILE A 427 2.04 14.39 14.99
N GLY A 428 3.09 13.71 15.43
CA GLY A 428 3.92 12.84 14.56
C GLY A 428 3.20 11.55 14.13
N ARG A 429 3.23 10.53 15.00
CA ARG A 429 2.60 9.21 14.73
C ARG A 429 1.09 9.33 14.53
N SER A 430 0.45 10.19 15.33
CA SER A 430 -0.97 10.54 15.19
C SER A 430 -1.31 11.16 13.84
N GLY A 431 -0.47 12.06 13.33
CA GLY A 431 -0.64 12.65 12.00
C GLY A 431 -0.51 11.60 10.89
N VAL A 432 0.46 10.68 11.00
CA VAL A 432 0.61 9.56 10.05
C VAL A 432 -0.65 8.72 9.99
N PHE A 433 -1.21 8.33 11.15
CA PHE A 433 -2.44 7.56 11.19
C PHE A 433 -3.64 8.33 10.64
N ALA A 434 -3.79 9.62 11.00
CA ALA A 434 -4.90 10.45 10.50
C ALA A 434 -4.88 10.57 8.97
N VAL A 435 -3.71 10.92 8.40
CA VAL A 435 -3.57 11.05 6.95
C VAL A 435 -3.81 9.71 6.25
N LEU A 436 -3.28 8.62 6.79
CA LEU A 436 -3.49 7.29 6.23
C LEU A 436 -4.96 6.87 6.26
N LEU A 437 -5.67 7.08 7.38
CA LEU A 437 -7.09 6.76 7.52
C LEU A 437 -7.93 7.55 6.51
N VAL A 438 -7.70 8.86 6.40
CA VAL A 438 -8.45 9.70 5.46
C VAL A 438 -8.15 9.30 4.02
N ALA A 439 -6.89 9.00 3.68
CA ALA A 439 -6.53 8.56 2.35
C ALA A 439 -7.20 7.23 1.97
N VAL A 440 -7.23 6.26 2.90
CA VAL A 440 -7.94 5.00 2.72
C VAL A 440 -9.44 5.25 2.53
N ARG A 441 -10.07 6.11 3.35
CA ARG A 441 -11.50 6.47 3.18
C ARG A 441 -11.79 7.10 1.83
N ARG A 442 -10.96 8.04 1.38
CA ARG A 442 -11.10 8.66 0.06
C ARG A 442 -11.03 7.62 -1.04
N ALA A 443 -10.08 6.70 -0.95
CA ALA A 443 -9.90 5.66 -1.94
C ALA A 443 -11.05 4.64 -1.92
N GLU A 444 -11.54 4.21 -0.76
CA GLU A 444 -12.72 3.34 -0.64
C GLU A 444 -14.01 4.00 -1.15
N ALA A 445 -14.19 5.30 -0.87
CA ALA A 445 -15.31 6.07 -1.41
C ALA A 445 -15.24 6.20 -2.95
N ALA A 446 -14.03 6.30 -3.52
CA ALA A 446 -13.83 6.31 -4.96
C ALA A 446 -14.13 4.95 -5.61
N LEU A 447 -13.64 3.86 -5.02
CA LEU A 447 -13.88 2.50 -5.52
C LEU A 447 -15.35 2.09 -5.45
N SER A 448 -16.06 2.52 -4.40
CA SER A 448 -17.50 2.26 -4.26
C SER A 448 -18.38 3.17 -5.12
N GLY A 449 -17.80 4.16 -5.82
CA GLY A 449 -18.54 5.17 -6.58
C GLY A 449 -19.26 6.21 -5.71
N ALA A 450 -19.12 6.17 -4.38
CA ALA A 450 -19.71 7.12 -3.46
C ALA A 450 -19.14 8.54 -3.62
N ARG A 451 -17.91 8.66 -4.14
CA ARG A 451 -17.25 9.93 -4.43
C ARG A 451 -16.37 9.80 -5.68
N PRO A 452 -16.66 10.51 -6.78
CA PRO A 452 -15.72 10.55 -7.90
C PRO A 452 -14.41 11.23 -7.46
N ALA A 453 -13.29 10.56 -7.69
CA ALA A 453 -11.95 11.09 -7.42
C ALA A 453 -10.98 10.57 -8.47
N SER A 454 -10.11 11.44 -8.97
CA SER A 454 -9.03 11.04 -9.85
C SER A 454 -7.92 10.33 -9.07
N ALA A 455 -7.05 9.59 -9.76
CA ALA A 455 -5.88 9.00 -9.14
C ALA A 455 -4.92 10.08 -8.58
N GLU A 456 -4.92 11.29 -9.15
CA GLU A 456 -4.24 12.47 -8.60
C GLU A 456 -4.77 12.84 -7.23
N ASP A 457 -6.10 12.97 -7.10
CA ASP A 457 -6.75 13.39 -5.86
C ASP A 457 -6.50 12.37 -4.74
N LEU A 458 -6.52 11.08 -5.09
CA LEU A 458 -6.24 9.98 -4.15
C LEU A 458 -4.75 9.91 -3.76
N ALA A 459 -3.85 10.36 -4.63
CA ALA A 459 -2.42 10.39 -4.37
C ALA A 459 -1.94 11.70 -3.69
N ASP A 460 -2.82 12.67 -3.45
CA ASP A 460 -2.46 13.96 -2.83
C ASP A 460 -2.30 13.88 -1.30
N LEU A 461 -1.26 13.16 -0.87
CA LEU A 461 -0.87 13.09 0.54
C LEU A 461 -0.25 14.39 1.06
N ARG A 462 0.31 15.22 0.18
CA ARG A 462 0.86 16.54 0.54
C ARG A 462 -0.26 17.48 0.97
N GLY A 463 -1.34 17.56 0.19
CA GLY A 463 -2.52 18.35 0.52
C GLY A 463 -3.20 17.87 1.80
N LEU A 464 -3.29 16.55 2.02
CA LEU A 464 -3.81 16.00 3.28
C LEU A 464 -2.96 16.40 4.50
N VAL A 465 -1.63 16.37 4.39
CA VAL A 465 -0.75 16.83 5.48
C VAL A 465 -0.90 18.34 5.71
N ALA A 466 -0.97 19.15 4.67
CA ALA A 466 -1.21 20.59 4.78
C ALA A 466 -2.54 20.88 5.49
N ALA A 467 -3.62 20.19 5.11
CA ALA A 467 -4.93 20.32 5.74
C ALA A 467 -4.94 19.91 7.23
N CYS A 468 -4.20 18.86 7.59
CA CYS A 468 -3.96 18.50 8.99
C CYS A 468 -3.21 19.61 9.73
N ARG A 469 -2.11 20.13 9.14
CA ARG A 469 -1.25 21.15 9.76
C ARG A 469 -1.95 22.49 9.97
N ALA A 470 -2.85 22.88 9.07
CA ALA A 470 -3.69 24.06 9.22
C ALA A 470 -4.61 24.02 10.46
N GLN A 471 -4.98 22.83 10.93
CA GLN A 471 -5.87 22.62 12.10
C GLN A 471 -5.11 22.17 13.35
N ARG A 472 -3.92 21.57 13.17
CA ARG A 472 -3.01 21.16 14.23
C ARG A 472 -1.57 21.13 13.72
N ALA A 473 -0.81 22.17 14.08
CA ALA A 473 0.57 22.36 13.66
C ALA A 473 1.46 21.14 13.91
N GLY A 474 2.43 20.91 13.03
CA GLY A 474 3.43 19.84 13.16
C GLY A 474 2.91 18.42 12.87
N CYS A 475 1.68 18.26 12.37
CA CYS A 475 1.16 16.96 11.93
C CYS A 475 2.10 16.32 10.90
N VAL A 476 2.46 15.04 11.14
CA VAL A 476 3.55 14.33 10.43
C VAL A 476 4.88 15.08 10.60
N GLN A 477 5.67 14.68 11.59
CA GLN A 477 6.74 15.52 12.15
C GLN A 477 8.10 15.32 11.47
N THR A 478 8.30 14.20 10.76
CA THR A 478 9.60 13.88 10.15
C THR A 478 9.42 13.44 8.70
N LEU A 479 10.46 13.63 7.88
CA LEU A 479 10.50 13.15 6.51
C LEU A 479 10.27 11.63 6.43
N ALA A 480 10.85 10.85 7.36
CA ALA A 480 10.66 9.41 7.41
C ALA A 480 9.17 9.03 7.63
N GLN A 481 8.47 9.76 8.50
CA GLN A 481 7.02 9.59 8.70
C GLN A 481 6.23 9.96 7.45
N TYR A 482 6.62 11.03 6.76
CA TYR A 482 5.98 11.44 5.51
C TYR A 482 6.14 10.38 4.42
N ALA A 483 7.37 9.91 4.16
CA ALA A 483 7.67 8.83 3.23
C ALA A 483 6.94 7.52 3.59
N PHE A 484 6.79 7.24 4.89
CA PHE A 484 6.07 6.07 5.37
C PHE A 484 4.58 6.11 5.03
N VAL A 485 3.91 7.26 5.11
CA VAL A 485 2.49 7.40 4.70
C VAL A 485 2.32 7.08 3.22
N HIS A 486 3.20 7.61 2.36
CA HIS A 486 3.21 7.29 0.92
C HIS A 486 3.42 5.79 0.66
N THR A 487 4.37 5.19 1.37
CA THR A 487 4.67 3.77 1.27
C THR A 487 3.50 2.90 1.71
N ALA A 488 2.84 3.28 2.82
CA ALA A 488 1.66 2.59 3.34
C ALA A 488 0.50 2.65 2.36
N LEU A 489 0.15 3.84 1.84
CA LEU A 489 -0.95 3.99 0.89
C LEU A 489 -0.66 3.28 -0.43
N LYS A 490 0.58 3.34 -0.94
CA LYS A 490 0.98 2.57 -2.13
C LYS A 490 0.75 1.08 -1.93
N ARG A 491 1.14 0.57 -0.76
CA ARG A 491 0.95 -0.84 -0.42
C ARG A 491 -0.53 -1.20 -0.32
N TRP A 492 -1.32 -0.39 0.38
CA TRP A 492 -2.77 -0.55 0.45
C TRP A 492 -3.40 -0.61 -0.94
N ALA A 493 -3.03 0.32 -1.82
CA ALA A 493 -3.50 0.36 -3.20
C ALA A 493 -3.09 -0.91 -3.95
N GLY A 494 -1.84 -1.36 -3.83
CA GLY A 494 -1.40 -2.61 -4.46
C GLY A 494 -2.16 -3.84 -3.98
N GLU A 495 -2.49 -3.93 -2.69
CA GLU A 495 -3.23 -5.06 -2.10
C GLU A 495 -4.72 -5.01 -2.46
N ARG A 496 -5.42 -3.91 -2.18
CA ARG A 496 -6.88 -3.78 -2.40
C ARG A 496 -7.31 -3.73 -3.85
N LEU A 497 -6.43 -3.27 -4.74
CA LEU A 497 -6.77 -3.06 -6.14
C LEU A 497 -6.43 -4.26 -7.01
N GLY A 498 -5.48 -5.10 -6.59
CA GLY A 498 -5.29 -6.42 -7.18
C GLY A 498 -6.49 -7.36 -6.90
N GLU A 499 -7.17 -7.20 -5.76
CA GLU A 499 -8.38 -7.95 -5.39
C GLU A 499 -9.61 -7.61 -6.26
N ALA A 500 -9.70 -6.38 -6.80
CA ALA A 500 -10.84 -5.92 -7.59
C ALA A 500 -10.79 -6.41 -9.06
N GLU A 501 -9.61 -6.68 -9.61
CA GLU A 501 -9.45 -7.25 -10.95
C GLU A 501 -9.76 -8.76 -10.98
N ASP A 502 -9.52 -9.49 -9.88
CA ASP A 502 -9.81 -10.93 -9.77
C ASP A 502 -11.29 -11.26 -9.48
N GLN A 503 -12.10 -10.31 -8.96
CA GLN A 503 -13.54 -10.51 -8.71
C GLN A 503 -14.43 -10.17 -9.93
N GLY A 504 -13.85 -9.57 -10.98
CA GLY A 504 -14.55 -9.17 -12.20
C GLY A 504 -14.29 -10.06 -13.42
N ALA A 505 -13.62 -11.19 -13.26
CA ALA A 505 -13.27 -12.13 -14.33
C ALA A 505 -14.14 -13.40 -14.31
#